data_AF-A0A527E9X7-F1
#
_entry.id   AF-A0A527E9X7-F1
#
_cell.length_a   1.000
_cell.length_b   1.000
_cell.length_c   1.000
_cell.angle_alpha   90.00
_cell.angle_beta   90.00
_cell.angle_gamma   90.00
#
_symmetry.space_group_name_H-M   'P 1'
#
loop_
_entity.id
_entity.type
_entity.pdbx_description
1 polymer ?
#
loop_
_entity_poly.entity_id
_entity_poly.type
_entity_poly.pdbx_seq_one_letter_code
_entity_poly.pdbx_strand_id
1 'polypeptide(L)'
;MSANWGEDDLARLMALEHAFHALTLLSASNYAHLAGTTPSAAVKQFREAIEGSVYDSGQAPKAVQVLMSKHLKKMFDHVAAMAVHADQGFRGDE
;
A
#
# COMPACT_ATOMS: atom_id res chain seq x y z
N MET A 1 22.87 -18.80 6.26
CA MET A 1 23.66 -17.87 5.42
C MET A 1 22.94 -16.54 5.44
N SER A 2 23.57 -15.49 5.98
CA SER A 2 23.05 -14.12 5.94
C SER A 2 23.21 -13.61 4.51
N ALA A 3 22.12 -13.31 3.80
CA ALA A 3 22.22 -12.63 2.52
C ALA A 3 22.76 -11.23 2.79
N ASN A 4 23.95 -10.92 2.27
CA ASN A 4 24.55 -9.60 2.39
C ASN A 4 23.98 -8.75 1.25
N TRP A 5 22.84 -8.09 1.50
CA TRP A 5 22.18 -7.22 0.53
C TRP A 5 23.12 -6.07 0.20
N GLY A 6 23.45 -5.91 -1.08
CA GLY A 6 24.26 -4.79 -1.53
C GLY A 6 23.50 -3.46 -1.46
N GLU A 7 24.23 -2.36 -1.57
CA GLU A 7 23.64 -1.01 -1.67
C GLU A 7 22.66 -0.92 -2.85
N ASP A 8 22.99 -1.54 -3.98
CA ASP A 8 22.13 -1.64 -5.16
C ASP A 8 20.82 -2.40 -4.89
N ASP A 9 20.87 -3.47 -4.08
CA ASP A 9 19.68 -4.26 -3.76
C ASP A 9 18.75 -3.49 -2.82
N LEU A 10 19.31 -2.75 -1.87
CA LEU A 10 18.54 -1.87 -0.99
C LEU A 10 17.90 -0.71 -1.78
N ALA A 11 18.64 -0.10 -2.70
CA ALA A 11 18.13 0.95 -3.58
C ALA A 11 16.96 0.44 -4.44
N ARG A 12 17.07 -0.77 -4.99
CA ARG A 12 15.99 -1.42 -5.75
C ARG A 12 14.76 -1.70 -4.89
N LEU A 13 14.94 -2.21 -3.67
CA LEU A 13 13.83 -2.43 -2.74
C LEU A 13 13.11 -1.11 -2.40
N MET A 14 13.86 -0.06 -2.09
CA MET A 14 13.30 1.26 -1.81
C MET A 14 12.53 1.82 -3.02
N ALA A 15 13.07 1.66 -4.23
CA ALA A 15 12.41 2.08 -5.46
C ALA A 15 11.08 1.32 -5.67
N LEU A 16 11.05 0.01 -5.38
CA LEU A 16 9.84 -0.80 -5.43
C LEU A 16 8.80 -0.36 -4.39
N GLU A 17 9.22 -0.07 -3.16
CA GLU A 17 8.33 0.45 -2.11
C GLU A 17 7.73 1.81 -2.52
N HIS A 18 8.55 2.70 -3.08
CA HIS A 18 8.08 3.99 -3.59
C HIS A 18 7.11 3.85 -4.77
N ALA A 19 7.41 2.97 -5.72
CA ALA A 19 6.53 2.66 -6.84
C ALA A 19 5.19 2.11 -6.36
N PHE A 20 5.20 1.22 -5.37
CA PHE A 20 3.97 0.72 -4.75
C PHE A 20 3.14 1.85 -4.14
N HIS A 21 3.74 2.75 -3.36
CA HIS A 21 3.03 3.87 -2.76
C HIS A 21 2.36 4.77 -3.82
N ALA A 22 3.10 5.13 -4.86
CA ALA A 22 2.60 5.97 -5.95
C ALA A 22 1.44 5.30 -6.70
N LEU A 23 1.61 4.04 -7.09
CA LEU A 23 0.57 3.28 -7.80
C LEU A 23 -0.70 3.10 -6.97
N THR A 24 -0.54 2.83 -5.66
CA THR A 24 -1.68 2.65 -4.75
C THR A 24 -2.46 3.95 -4.62
N LEU A 25 -1.78 5.09 -4.43
CA LEU A 25 -2.43 6.38 -4.31
C LEU A 25 -3.14 6.80 -5.61
N LEU A 26 -2.49 6.68 -6.76
CA LEU A 26 -3.10 6.97 -8.08
C LEU A 26 -4.34 6.10 -8.32
N SER A 27 -4.23 4.80 -8.04
CA SER A 27 -5.35 3.87 -8.21
C SER A 27 -6.50 4.20 -7.28
N ALA A 28 -6.20 4.57 -6.03
CA ALA A 28 -7.21 4.93 -5.04
C ALA A 28 -7.93 6.23 -5.42
N SER A 29 -7.20 7.24 -5.89
CA SER A 29 -7.78 8.50 -6.39
C SER A 29 -8.69 8.27 -7.60
N ASN A 30 -8.24 7.46 -8.58
CA ASN A 30 -9.04 7.15 -9.76
C ASN A 30 -10.31 6.36 -9.40
N TYR A 31 -10.18 5.34 -8.54
CA TYR A 31 -11.33 4.59 -8.06
C TYR A 31 -12.30 5.47 -7.26
N ALA A 32 -11.77 6.33 -6.39
CA ALA A 32 -12.57 7.26 -5.59
C ALA A 32 -13.44 8.16 -6.47
N HIS A 33 -12.88 8.71 -7.54
CA HIS A 33 -13.62 9.49 -8.52
C HIS A 33 -14.75 8.69 -9.18
N LEU A 34 -14.46 7.47 -9.66
CA LEU A 34 -15.45 6.61 -10.33
C LEU A 34 -16.55 6.11 -9.39
N ALA A 35 -16.20 5.86 -8.13
CA ALA A 35 -17.09 5.30 -7.11
C ALA A 35 -17.81 6.37 -6.26
N GLY A 36 -17.56 7.66 -6.49
CA GLY A 36 -18.13 8.74 -5.71
C GLY A 36 -17.75 8.68 -4.23
N THR A 37 -16.51 8.29 -3.93
CA THR A 37 -15.98 8.20 -2.55
C THR A 37 -14.69 9.00 -2.42
N THR A 38 -14.08 9.02 -1.24
CA THR A 38 -12.81 9.72 -1.02
C THR A 38 -11.60 8.80 -1.29
N PRO A 39 -10.45 9.34 -1.73
CA PRO A 39 -9.20 8.59 -1.82
C PRO A 39 -8.87 7.80 -0.55
N SER A 40 -9.06 8.38 0.65
CA SER A 40 -8.82 7.66 1.91
C SER A 40 -9.72 6.44 2.12
N ALA A 41 -11.00 6.54 1.75
CA ALA A 41 -11.94 5.43 1.81
C ALA A 41 -11.57 4.33 0.80
N ALA A 42 -11.12 4.72 -0.39
CA ALA A 42 -10.61 3.81 -1.41
C ALA A 42 -9.35 3.05 -0.93
N VAL A 43 -8.37 3.74 -0.33
CA VAL A 43 -7.17 3.11 0.24
C VAL A 43 -7.54 2.09 1.33
N LYS A 44 -8.54 2.39 2.16
CA LYS A 44 -9.04 1.45 3.17
C LYS A 44 -9.60 0.17 2.53
N GLN A 45 -10.41 0.31 1.48
CA GLN A 45 -10.96 -0.84 0.75
C GLN A 45 -9.86 -1.69 0.08
N PHE A 46 -8.86 -1.05 -0.52
CA PHE A 46 -7.72 -1.75 -1.12
C PHE A 46 -6.91 -2.52 -0.09
N ARG A 47 -6.68 -1.91 1.08
CA ARG A 47 -5.99 -2.55 2.18
C ARG A 47 -6.71 -3.81 2.64
N GLU A 48 -8.03 -3.74 2.87
CA GLU A 48 -8.83 -4.88 3.31
C GLU A 48 -8.79 -6.03 2.28
N ALA A 49 -8.87 -5.71 0.98
CA ALA A 49 -8.77 -6.70 -0.09
C ALA A 49 -7.38 -7.35 -0.17
N ILE A 50 -6.30 -6.55 -0.06
CA ILE A 50 -4.93 -7.05 -0.17
C ILE A 50 -4.53 -7.85 1.08
N GLU A 51 -4.85 -7.35 2.28
CA GLU A 51 -4.63 -8.09 3.52
C GLU A 51 -5.34 -9.45 3.45
N GLY A 52 -6.62 -9.49 3.06
CA GLY A 52 -7.35 -10.75 2.85
C GLY A 52 -6.64 -11.72 1.88
N SER A 53 -6.17 -11.22 0.74
CA SER A 53 -5.49 -12.05 -0.27
C SER A 53 -4.12 -12.58 0.14
N VAL A 54 -3.35 -11.80 0.90
CA VAL A 54 -1.98 -12.16 1.33
C VAL A 54 -2.04 -13.25 2.40
N TYR A 55 -3.02 -13.18 3.30
CA TYR A 55 -3.21 -14.17 4.36
C TYR A 55 -3.75 -15.51 3.83
N ASP A 56 -4.50 -15.51 2.73
CA ASP A 56 -5.00 -16.73 2.08
C ASP A 56 -3.91 -17.51 1.31
N SER A 57 -2.72 -16.94 1.12
CA SER A 57 -1.57 -17.65 0.53
C SER A 57 -0.95 -18.64 1.53
N GLY A 58 -1.66 -19.74 1.80
CA GLY A 58 -1.30 -20.80 2.76
C GLY A 58 0.03 -21.53 2.50
N GLN A 59 0.89 -21.02 1.62
CA GLN A 59 2.18 -21.59 1.25
C GLN A 59 3.37 -20.99 2.01
N ALA A 60 3.22 -19.82 2.65
CA ALA A 60 4.32 -19.19 3.39
C ALA A 60 4.40 -19.65 4.86
N PRO A 61 5.60 -19.84 5.44
CA PRO A 61 5.74 -20.10 6.88
C PRO A 61 5.10 -18.99 7.72
N LYS A 62 4.45 -19.35 8.84
CA LYS A 62 3.72 -18.41 9.71
C LYS A 62 4.56 -17.19 10.13
N ALA A 63 5.85 -17.38 10.41
CA ALA A 63 6.75 -16.28 10.76
C ALA A 63 6.94 -15.27 9.61
N VAL A 64 6.98 -15.75 8.37
CA VAL A 64 7.08 -14.91 7.17
C VAL A 64 5.77 -14.15 6.93
N GLN A 65 4.61 -14.80 7.11
CA GLN A 65 3.30 -14.14 7.01
C GLN A 65 3.15 -12.98 8.01
N VAL A 66 3.64 -13.14 9.24
CA VAL A 66 3.63 -12.09 10.26
C VAL A 66 4.53 -10.92 9.84
N LEU A 67 5.73 -11.18 9.33
CA LEU A 67 6.63 -10.14 8.85
C LEU A 67 6.08 -9.40 7.63
N MET A 68 5.55 -10.15 6.66
CA MET A 68 4.94 -9.59 5.45
C MET A 68 3.78 -8.68 5.79
N SER A 69 2.87 -9.11 6.67
CA SER A 69 1.74 -8.24 6.98
C SER A 69 2.08 -7.08 7.90
N LYS A 70 3.12 -7.18 8.75
CA LYS A 70 3.68 -6.01 9.42
C LYS A 70 4.23 -4.98 8.42
N HIS A 71 4.92 -5.45 7.36
CA HIS A 71 5.46 -4.58 6.32
C HIS A 71 4.34 -3.96 5.47
N LEU A 72 3.38 -4.76 5.00
CA LEU A 72 2.22 -4.28 4.24
C LEU A 72 1.41 -3.26 5.03
N LYS A 73 1.17 -3.50 6.33
CA LYS A 73 0.54 -2.54 7.21
C LYS A 73 1.28 -1.20 7.20
N LYS A 74 2.61 -1.20 7.34
CA LYS A 74 3.41 0.02 7.33
C LYS A 74 3.28 0.78 6.00
N MET A 75 3.30 0.06 4.87
CA MET A 75 3.15 0.66 3.54
C MET A 75 1.76 1.29 3.37
N PHE A 76 0.69 0.57 3.75
CA PHE A 76 -0.67 1.11 3.70
C PHE A 76 -0.90 2.25 4.68
N ASP A 77 -0.32 2.21 5.88
CA ASP A 77 -0.43 3.30 6.85
C ASP A 77 0.22 4.60 6.28
N HIS A 78 1.32 4.47 5.53
CA HIS A 78 1.93 5.60 4.81
C HIS A 78 1.03 6.13 3.69
N VAL A 79 0.49 5.25 2.84
CA VAL A 79 -0.42 5.66 1.75
C VAL A 79 -1.71 6.29 2.31
N ALA A 80 -2.24 5.78 3.42
CA ALA A 80 -3.41 6.34 4.07
C ALA A 80 -3.17 7.77 4.55
N ALA A 81 -2.00 8.06 5.13
CA ALA A 81 -1.64 9.43 5.51
C ALA A 81 -1.62 10.37 4.29
N MET A 82 -1.05 9.91 3.16
CA MET A 82 -1.03 10.68 1.91
C MET A 82 -2.43 10.86 1.31
N ALA A 83 -3.29 9.85 1.39
CA ALA A 83 -4.64 9.89 0.86
C ALA A 83 -5.53 10.89 1.62
N VAL A 84 -5.35 11.05 2.92
CA VAL A 84 -6.05 12.09 3.71
C VAL A 84 -5.73 13.50 3.18
N HIS A 85 -4.50 13.74 2.71
CA HIS A 85 -4.18 15.01 2.04
C HIS A 85 -4.85 15.11 0.67
N ALA A 86 -4.90 14.03 -0.11
CA ALA A 86 -5.58 14.00 -1.40
C ALA A 86 -7.10 14.25 -1.28
N ASP A 87 -7.73 13.80 -0.19
CA ASP A 87 -9.14 14.09 0.10
C ASP A 87 -9.45 15.61 0.15
N GLN A 88 -8.48 16.43 0.54
CA GLN A 88 -8.66 17.88 0.61
C GLN A 88 -8.77 18.51 -0.78
N GLY A 89 -8.04 17.97 -1.76
CA GLY A 89 -8.17 18.36 -3.17
C GLY A 89 -9.47 17.86 -3.79
N PHE A 90 -9.94 16.68 -3.36
CA PHE A 90 -11.19 16.10 -3.86
C PHE A 90 -12.44 16.91 -3.48
N ARG A 91 -12.41 17.63 -2.35
CA ARG A 91 -13.52 18.50 -1.90
C ARG A 91 -13.47 19.92 -2.50
N GLY A 92 -12.46 20.23 -3.32
CA GLY A 92 -12.26 21.57 -3.89
C GLY A 92 -12.93 21.79 -5.26
N ASP A 93 -13.51 20.74 -5.85
CA ASP A 93 -14.11 20.76 -7.20
C ASP A 93 -15.66 20.68 -7.19
N GLU A 94 -16.29 20.88 -6.02
CA GLU A 94 -17.72 21.22 -5.88
C GLU A 94 -17.89 22.72 -5.62
#